data_AF-A0A2U2Z2M4-F1
#
_entry.id   AF-A0A2U2Z2M4-F1
#
_cell.length_a   1.000
_cell.length_b   1.000
_cell.length_c   1.000
_cell.angle_alpha   90.00
_cell.angle_beta   90.00
_cell.angle_gamma   90.00
#
_symmetry.space_group_name_H-M   'P 1'
#
loop_
_entity.id
_entity.type
_entity.pdbx_description
1 polymer ?
#
loop_
_entity_poly.entity_id
_entity_poly.type
_entity_poly.pdbx_seq_one_letter_code
_entity_poly.pdbx_strand_id
1 'polypeptide(L)'
;MRYPDSGGQTSAERARRERVRFEAAKMFEQGIRPPEVAERLRISRKSACAWHRRWASGGTEALRSKGPSGRPSRIRPEWRAWLQTYLERGPAAHGWTEDQRWA
;
A
#
# COMPACT_ATOMS: atom_id res chain seq x y z
N MET A 1 -3.44 -15.24 -17.31
CA MET A 1 -2.11 -14.77 -16.88
C MET A 1 -2.28 -14.03 -15.55
N ARG A 2 -1.75 -14.53 -14.42
CA ARG A 2 -1.87 -13.80 -13.13
C ARG A 2 -0.86 -12.66 -13.16
N TYR A 3 -1.30 -11.45 -13.44
CA TYR A 3 -0.53 -10.29 -12.98
C TYR A 3 -0.37 -10.47 -11.47
N PRO A 4 0.86 -10.44 -10.93
CA PRO A 4 1.01 -10.28 -9.50
C PRO A 4 0.36 -8.94 -9.19
N ASP A 5 -0.89 -8.98 -8.74
CA ASP A 5 -1.57 -7.87 -8.12
C ASP A 5 -0.75 -7.53 -6.88
N SER A 6 0.26 -6.70 -7.08
CA SER A 6 0.29 -5.37 -6.52
C SER A 6 1.71 -4.83 -6.68
N GLY A 7 1.84 -3.70 -7.37
CA GLY A 7 3.04 -2.86 -7.29
C GLY A 7 3.23 -2.24 -5.91
N GLY A 8 2.99 -2.97 -4.81
CA GLY A 8 3.01 -2.46 -3.45
C GLY A 8 1.86 -1.51 -3.11
N GLN A 9 0.72 -1.64 -3.80
CA GLN A 9 -0.39 -0.68 -3.78
C GLN A 9 -1.61 -1.16 -2.98
N THR A 10 -1.60 -2.40 -2.47
CA THR A 10 -2.73 -2.88 -1.66
C THR A 10 -2.82 -2.13 -0.33
N SER A 11 -4.02 -2.12 0.26
CA SER A 11 -4.21 -1.61 1.63
C SER A 11 -3.35 -2.36 2.65
N ALA A 12 -3.24 -3.68 2.51
CA ALA A 12 -2.49 -4.55 3.42
C ALA A 12 -0.98 -4.25 3.40
N GLU A 13 -0.37 -4.12 2.22
CA GLU A 13 1.06 -3.79 2.12
C GLU A 13 1.35 -2.37 2.61
N ARG A 14 0.46 -1.41 2.36
CA ARG A 14 0.58 -0.07 2.93
C ARG A 14 0.55 -0.11 4.46
N ALA A 15 -0.38 -0.85 5.04
CA ALA A 15 -0.46 -1.05 6.49
C ALA A 15 0.81 -1.73 7.03
N ARG A 16 1.38 -2.72 6.31
CA ARG A 16 2.65 -3.36 6.68
C ARG A 16 3.80 -2.34 6.72
N ARG A 17 3.92 -1.48 5.70
CA ARG A 17 4.96 -0.42 5.66
C ARG A 17 4.75 0.63 6.75
N GLU A 18 3.51 0.94 7.09
CA GLU A 18 3.19 1.84 8.19
C GLU A 18 3.61 1.26 9.55
N ARG A 19 3.39 -0.04 9.79
CA ARG A 19 3.92 -0.70 10.99
C ARG A 19 5.43 -0.54 11.13
N VAL A 20 6.18 -0.72 10.05
CA VAL A 20 7.65 -0.50 10.04
C VAL A 20 8.01 0.95 10.41
N ARG A 21 7.22 1.93 9.96
CA ARG A 21 7.42 3.34 10.33
C ARG A 21 7.16 3.60 11.80
N PHE A 22 6.15 2.96 12.38
CA PHE A 22 5.87 3.09 13.81
C PHE A 22 6.91 2.40 14.68
N GLU A 23 7.46 1.25 14.25
CA GLU A 23 8.63 0.67 14.92
C GLU A 23 9.85 1.60 14.87
N ALA A 24 10.10 2.27 13.73
CA ALA A 24 11.14 3.30 13.65
C ALA A 24 10.88 4.46 14.61
N ALA A 25 9.61 4.90 14.75
CA ALA A 25 9.24 5.97 15.66
C ALA A 25 9.55 5.64 17.12
N LYS A 26 9.21 4.41 17.57
CA LYS A 26 9.56 3.91 18.92
C LYS A 26 11.07 3.92 19.15
N MET A 27 11.86 3.53 18.14
CA MET A 27 13.32 3.58 18.24
C MET A 27 13.84 5.02 18.34
N PHE A 28 13.24 5.96 17.61
CA PHE A 28 13.61 7.38 17.72
C PHE A 28 13.23 7.99 19.08
N GLU A 29 12.08 7.61 19.65
CA GLU A 29 11.67 7.98 21.02
C GLU A 29 12.68 7.47 22.07
N GLN A 30 13.32 6.33 21.81
CA GLN A 30 14.42 5.79 22.63
C GLN A 30 15.78 6.43 22.35
N GLY A 31 15.86 7.43 21.46
CA GLY A 31 17.11 8.11 21.11
C GLY A 31 18.02 7.34 20.15
N ILE A 32 17.54 6.25 19.54
CA ILE A 32 18.34 5.45 18.59
C ILE A 32 18.56 6.25 17.30
N ARG A 33 19.82 6.26 16.84
CA ARG A 33 20.21 7.08 15.69
C ARG A 33 19.69 6.50 14.35
N PRO A 34 19.38 7.34 13.34
CA PRO A 34 18.83 6.87 12.07
C PRO A 34 19.62 5.78 11.32
N PRO A 35 20.97 5.79 11.30
CA PRO A 35 21.74 4.70 10.69
C PRO A 35 21.49 3.34 11.35
N GLU A 36 21.42 3.32 12.68
CA GLU A 36 21.18 2.10 13.45
C GLU A 36 19.74 1.59 13.27
N VAL A 37 18.76 2.49 13.24
CA VAL A 37 17.37 2.15 12.88
C VAL A 37 17.30 1.56 11.47
N ALA A 38 18.08 2.09 10.51
CA ALA A 38 18.12 1.58 9.15
C ALA A 38 18.62 0.14 9.09
N GLU A 39 19.67 -0.18 9.84
CA GLU A 39 20.23 -1.53 9.95
C GLU A 39 19.23 -2.49 10.62
N ARG A 40 18.69 -2.12 11.79
CA ARG A 40 17.74 -2.95 12.56
C ARG A 40 16.47 -3.27 11.77
N LEU A 41 15.93 -2.29 11.03
CA LEU A 41 14.70 -2.45 10.24
C LEU A 41 14.96 -2.87 8.77
N ARG A 42 16.23 -3.06 8.37
CA ARG A 42 16.64 -3.39 7.00
C ARG A 42 16.06 -2.45 5.94
N ILE A 43 16.05 -1.15 6.25
CA ILE A 43 15.63 -0.09 5.33
C ILE A 43 16.84 0.73 4.88
N SER A 44 16.67 1.55 3.84
CA SER A 44 17.75 2.44 3.43
C SER A 44 18.02 3.53 4.49
N ARG A 45 19.30 3.90 4.65
CA ARG A 45 19.71 5.03 5.49
C ARG A 45 18.99 6.32 5.12
N LYS A 46 18.77 6.54 3.81
CA LYS A 46 18.01 7.69 3.28
C LYS A 46 16.58 7.73 3.84
N SER A 47 15.90 6.59 3.87
CA SER A 47 14.55 6.48 4.43
C SER A 47 14.55 6.77 5.93
N ALA A 48 15.47 6.16 6.69
CA ALA A 48 15.56 6.37 8.13
C ALA A 48 15.83 7.84 8.48
N CYS A 49 16.76 8.51 7.80
CA CYS A 49 17.04 9.94 8.00
C CYS A 49 15.83 10.82 7.63
N ALA A 50 15.12 10.50 6.55
CA ALA A 50 13.91 11.22 6.17
C ALA A 50 12.79 11.05 7.20
N TRP A 51 12.62 9.85 7.75
CA TRP A 51 11.62 9.58 8.78
C TRP A 51 11.98 10.27 10.10
N HIS A 52 13.23 10.20 10.53
CA HIS A 52 13.68 10.90 11.74
C HIS A 52 13.41 12.41 11.68
N ARG A 53 13.69 13.06 10.54
CA ARG A 53 13.37 14.50 10.37
C ARG A 53 11.87 14.79 10.49
N ARG A 54 11.01 13.95 9.91
CA ARG A 54 9.54 14.09 10.01
C ARG A 54 9.03 13.81 11.42
N TRP A 55 9.59 12.79 12.07
CA TRP A 55 9.27 12.44 13.45
C TRP A 55 9.68 13.55 14.42
N ALA A 56 10.87 14.15 14.24
CA ALA A 56 11.32 15.25 15.08
C ALA A 56 10.39 16.47 15.04
N SER A 57 9.67 16.69 13.93
CA SER A 57 8.75 17.83 13.77
C SER A 57 7.30 17.54 14.18
N GLY A 58 6.88 16.27 14.24
CA GLY A 58 5.46 15.92 14.41
C GLY A 58 5.19 14.56 15.04
N GLY A 59 6.20 14.01 15.72
CA GLY A 59 6.15 12.74 16.42
C GLY A 59 5.80 11.54 15.55
N THR A 60 5.30 10.50 16.20
CA THR A 60 4.90 9.24 15.57
C THR A 60 3.80 9.42 14.53
N GLU A 61 2.88 10.37 14.76
CA GLU A 61 1.77 10.67 13.85
C GLU A 61 2.26 11.20 12.49
N ALA A 62 3.36 11.95 12.47
CA ALA A 62 3.97 12.43 11.23
C ALA A 62 4.49 11.31 10.32
N LEU A 63 4.57 10.06 10.79
CA LEU A 63 4.95 8.90 10.00
C LEU A 63 3.78 8.06 9.50
N ARG A 64 2.54 8.40 9.84
CA ARG A 64 1.33 7.73 9.35
C ARG A 64 1.30 7.73 7.81
N SER A 65 0.75 6.66 7.25
CA SER A 65 0.46 6.53 5.83
C SER A 65 -0.52 7.61 5.40
N LYS A 66 -0.21 8.29 4.28
CA LYS A 66 -1.13 9.25 3.64
C LYS A 66 -2.24 8.56 2.82
N GLY A 67 -2.29 7.23 2.83
CA GLY A 67 -3.22 6.44 2.03
C GLY A 67 -2.65 6.07 0.65
N PRO A 68 -3.51 5.68 -0.31
CA PRO A 68 -3.11 5.43 -1.69
C PRO A 68 -2.42 6.64 -2.32
N SER A 69 -1.31 6.40 -3.01
CA SER A 69 -0.74 7.40 -3.92
C SER A 69 -1.51 7.41 -5.23
N GLY A 70 -1.64 8.59 -5.84
CA GLY A 70 -2.30 8.76 -7.15
C GLY A 70 -3.75 9.24 -7.05
N ARG A 71 -4.42 9.30 -8.20
CA ARG A 71 -5.80 9.78 -8.28
C ARG A 71 -6.73 8.82 -7.51
N PRO A 72 -7.69 9.34 -6.72
CA PRO A 72 -8.72 8.50 -6.11
C PRO A 72 -9.42 7.65 -7.17
N SER A 73 -9.76 6.42 -6.79
CA SER A 73 -10.50 5.55 -7.70
C SER A 73 -11.86 6.15 -8.03
N ARG A 74 -12.26 6.08 -9.31
CA ARG A 74 -13.60 6.50 -9.76
C ARG A 74 -14.65 5.42 -9.51
N ILE A 75 -14.23 4.18 -9.22
CA ILE A 75 -15.14 3.07 -8.97
C ILE A 75 -15.68 3.15 -7.54
N ARG A 76 -17.00 3.16 -7.42
CA ARG A 76 -17.66 3.12 -6.12
C ARG A 76 -17.70 1.69 -5.58
N PRO A 77 -17.76 1.48 -4.25
CA PRO A 77 -17.82 0.14 -3.67
C PRO A 77 -18.95 -0.73 -4.26
N GLU A 78 -20.13 -0.17 -4.46
CA GLU A 78 -21.29 -0.85 -5.05
C GLU A 78 -21.03 -1.33 -6.49
N TRP A 79 -20.25 -0.56 -7.26
CA TRP A 79 -19.91 -0.92 -8.64
C TRP A 79 -18.92 -2.08 -8.71
N ARG A 80 -18.12 -2.30 -7.68
CA ARG A 80 -17.21 -3.47 -7.63
C ARG A 80 -17.99 -4.77 -7.50
N ALA A 81 -18.99 -4.80 -6.60
CA ALA A 81 -19.84 -5.98 -6.43
C ALA A 81 -20.64 -6.27 -7.69
N TRP A 82 -21.25 -5.23 -8.27
CA TRP A 82 -21.95 -5.33 -9.56
C TRP A 82 -21.04 -5.87 -10.68
N LEU A 83 -19.83 -5.31 -10.81
CA LEU A 83 -18.87 -5.73 -11.83
C LEU A 83 -18.43 -7.18 -11.62
N GLN A 84 -18.16 -7.59 -10.38
CA GLN A 84 -17.78 -8.96 -10.06
C GLN A 84 -18.86 -9.95 -10.50
N THR A 85 -20.13 -9.70 -10.17
CA THR A 85 -21.25 -10.54 -10.62
C THR A 85 -21.34 -10.64 -12.14
N TYR A 86 -21.10 -9.53 -12.86
CA TYR A 86 -21.12 -9.54 -14.32
C TYR A 86 -19.94 -10.29 -14.94
N LEU A 87 -18.75 -10.18 -14.35
CA LEU A 87 -17.56 -10.92 -14.76
C LEU A 87 -17.75 -12.43 -14.52
N GLU A 88 -18.34 -12.82 -13.39
CA GLU A 88 -18.64 -14.23 -13.06
C GLU A 88 -19.63 -14.87 -14.03
N ARG A 89 -20.57 -14.11 -14.59
CA ARG A 89 -21.50 -14.61 -15.62
C ARG A 89 -20.81 -14.96 -16.94
N GLY A 90 -19.57 -14.52 -17.13
CA GLY A 90 -18.80 -14.75 -18.34
C GLY A 90 -19.29 -13.92 -19.53
N PRO A 91 -18.51 -13.87 -20.61
CA PRO A 91 -18.73 -12.97 -21.74
C PRO A 91 -19.86 -13.48 -22.66
N ALA A 92 -20.11 -14.80 -22.71
CA ALA A 92 -21.29 -15.39 -23.37
C ALA A 92 -22.61 -14.79 -22.89
N ALA A 93 -22.76 -14.58 -21.58
CA ALA A 93 -23.97 -14.01 -20.97
C ALA A 93 -24.23 -12.56 -21.42
N HIS A 94 -23.24 -11.91 -22.03
CA HIS A 94 -23.31 -10.55 -22.53
C HIS A 94 -23.16 -10.48 -24.07
N GLY A 95 -23.40 -11.59 -24.77
CA GLY A 95 -23.45 -11.62 -26.25
C GLY A 95 -22.11 -11.86 -26.96
N TRP A 96 -21.03 -12.10 -26.21
CA TRP A 96 -19.70 -12.38 -26.78
C TRP A 96 -19.49 -13.89 -26.81
N THR A 97 -19.99 -14.55 -27.85
CA THR A 97 -19.99 -16.02 -27.98
C THR A 97 -18.71 -16.59 -28.59
N GLU A 98 -18.03 -15.81 -29.43
CA GLU A 98 -16.92 -16.26 -30.28
C GLU A 98 -15.56 -16.29 -29.56
N ASP A 99 -15.33 -15.39 -28.60
CA ASP A 99 -14.13 -15.41 -27.74
C ASP A 99 -14.54 -15.28 -26.27
N GLN A 100 -14.42 -16.39 -25.53
CA GLN A 100 -14.77 -16.49 -24.10
C GLN A 100 -13.59 -16.18 -23.17
N ARG A 101 -12.44 -15.80 -23.71
CA ARG A 101 -11.22 -15.61 -22.91
C ARG A 101 -11.19 -14.21 -22.32
N TRP A 102 -11.34 -14.14 -21.01
CA TRP A 102 -10.81 -13.04 -20.21
C TRP A 102 -9.34 -13.36 -19.91
N ALA A 103 -8.46 -13.13 -20.89
CA ALA A 103 -7.03 -13.43 -20.76
C ALA A 103 -6.29 -12.38 -19.92
#